data_AF-A0A4Q5RCV1-F1
#
_entry.id   AF-A0A4Q5RCV1-F1
#
_cell.length_a   1.000
_cell.length_b   1.000
_cell.length_c   1.000
_cell.angle_alpha   90.00
_cell.angle_beta   90.00
_cell.angle_gamma   90.00
#
_symmetry.space_group_name_H-M   'P 1'
#
loop_
_entity.id
_entity.type
_entity.pdbx_description
1 polymer ?
#
loop_
_entity_poly.entity_id
_entity_poly.type
_entity_poly.pdbx_seq_one_letter_code
_entity_poly.pdbx_strand_id
1 'polypeptide(L)'
;MNTKQRTIKAEVSVSGTGLHTGEKVTLTFHPAPENHGFKFRRIDIEGQPVIDADVDNVTDTSRGTTITQNGASVNTVEHVLASLVGLELDNVLIDLDGPETPIMDGSSLQFIDALVEVGFEEQEADREYFSIPYNIHYSETDRKVDMVAMPLD
;
A
#
# COMPACT_ATOMS: atom_id res chain seq x y z
N MET A 1 16.61 6.25 -5.27
CA MET A 1 15.54 6.44 -6.27
C MET A 1 15.94 5.70 -7.53
N ASN A 2 15.35 4.53 -7.73
CA ASN A 2 15.53 3.72 -8.93
C ASN A 2 14.95 4.40 -10.15
N THR A 3 15.60 4.27 -11.29
CA THR A 3 15.11 4.79 -12.57
C THR A 3 14.14 3.84 -13.26
N LYS A 4 14.14 2.57 -12.86
CA LYS A 4 13.31 1.49 -13.38
C LYS A 4 12.29 1.03 -12.35
N GLN A 5 11.15 0.54 -12.82
CA GLN A 5 10.15 -0.06 -11.95
C GLN A 5 10.70 -1.32 -11.29
N ARG A 6 10.22 -1.61 -10.07
CA ARG A 6 10.57 -2.83 -9.34
C ARG A 6 9.36 -3.58 -8.83
N THR A 7 9.50 -4.89 -8.79
CA THR A 7 8.61 -5.82 -8.10
C THR A 7 9.43 -6.73 -7.16
N ILE A 8 8.77 -7.65 -6.45
CA ILE A 8 9.42 -8.68 -5.64
C ILE A 8 9.72 -9.92 -6.49
N LYS A 9 10.75 -10.69 -6.14
CA LYS A 9 11.17 -11.89 -6.92
C LYS A 9 10.29 -13.12 -6.71
N ALA A 10 9.68 -13.22 -5.54
CA ALA A 10 8.85 -14.35 -5.14
C ALA A 10 7.75 -13.87 -4.21
N GLU A 11 6.69 -14.66 -4.09
CA GLU A 11 5.62 -14.37 -3.13
C GLU A 11 6.09 -14.53 -1.69
N VAL A 12 5.54 -13.72 -0.79
CA VAL A 12 5.80 -13.80 0.66
C VAL A 12 4.56 -13.47 1.46
N SER A 13 4.33 -14.20 2.55
CA SER A 13 3.15 -14.03 3.38
C SER A 13 3.52 -13.58 4.79
N VAL A 14 2.68 -12.73 5.36
CA VAL A 14 2.73 -12.31 6.76
C VAL A 14 1.34 -12.48 7.35
N SER A 15 1.25 -13.17 8.50
CA SER A 15 -0.02 -13.37 9.20
C SER A 15 -0.02 -12.65 10.54
N GLY A 16 -1.17 -12.09 10.91
CA GLY A 16 -1.33 -11.36 12.16
C GLY A 16 -2.79 -11.14 12.50
N THR A 17 -3.06 -10.06 13.24
CA THR A 17 -4.41 -9.67 13.66
C THR A 17 -4.68 -8.24 13.22
N GLY A 18 -5.87 -7.94 12.71
CA GLY A 18 -6.28 -6.56 12.43
C GLY A 18 -6.39 -5.73 13.70
N LEU A 19 -5.96 -4.46 13.66
CA LEU A 19 -5.95 -3.58 14.83
C LEU A 19 -7.36 -3.25 15.33
N HIS A 20 -8.29 -3.01 14.39
CA HIS A 20 -9.63 -2.53 14.70
C HIS A 20 -10.68 -3.64 14.71
N THR A 21 -10.52 -4.62 13.82
CA THR A 21 -11.41 -5.76 13.68
C THR A 21 -11.12 -6.87 14.68
N GLY A 22 -9.84 -7.02 15.08
CA GLY A 22 -9.40 -8.16 15.91
C GLY A 22 -9.43 -9.50 15.17
N GLU A 23 -9.68 -9.50 13.86
CA GLU A 23 -9.71 -10.71 13.04
C GLU A 23 -8.30 -11.17 12.69
N LYS A 24 -8.12 -12.49 12.60
CA LYS A 24 -6.88 -13.06 12.06
C LYS A 24 -6.87 -12.89 10.55
N VAL A 25 -5.75 -12.43 10.03
CA VAL A 25 -5.57 -12.18 8.61
C VAL A 25 -4.18 -12.66 8.18
N THR A 26 -4.12 -13.25 7.00
CA THR A 26 -2.91 -13.53 6.24
C THR A 26 -2.89 -12.60 5.05
N LEU A 27 -1.81 -11.84 4.93
CA LEU A 27 -1.53 -10.98 3.81
C LEU A 27 -0.39 -11.58 2.99
N THR A 28 -0.57 -11.71 1.68
CA THR A 28 0.43 -12.26 0.76
C THR A 28 0.77 -11.22 -0.30
N PHE A 29 2.06 -10.91 -0.43
CA PHE A 29 2.59 -10.09 -1.50
C PHE A 29 2.97 -10.98 -2.68
N HIS A 30 2.58 -10.61 -3.89
CA HIS A 30 2.94 -11.29 -5.12
C HIS A 30 3.70 -10.37 -6.08
N PRO A 31 4.66 -10.91 -6.85
CA PRO A 31 5.24 -10.21 -8.00
C PRO A 31 4.13 -9.75 -8.95
N ALA A 32 4.31 -8.60 -9.57
CA ALA A 32 3.35 -8.03 -10.51
C ALA A 32 4.04 -7.44 -11.76
N PRO A 33 3.41 -7.53 -12.94
CA PRO A 33 3.93 -6.93 -14.17
C PRO A 33 4.10 -5.41 -14.08
N GLU A 34 4.83 -4.86 -15.04
CA GLU A 34 5.05 -3.42 -15.20
C GLU A 34 3.73 -2.65 -15.28
N ASN A 35 3.72 -1.44 -14.73
CA ASN A 35 2.57 -0.53 -14.70
C ASN A 35 1.32 -1.12 -14.01
N HIS A 36 1.48 -2.16 -13.20
CA HIS A 36 0.40 -2.71 -12.39
C HIS A 36 0.07 -1.79 -11.22
N GLY A 37 1.08 -1.13 -10.63
CA GLY A 37 0.94 -0.40 -9.38
C GLY A 37 0.72 -1.34 -8.18
N PHE A 38 0.29 -0.77 -7.05
CA PHE A 38 -0.14 -1.55 -5.89
C PHE A 38 -1.64 -1.80 -5.94
N LYS A 39 -2.05 -3.07 -5.80
CA LYS A 39 -3.47 -3.43 -5.70
C LYS A 39 -3.68 -4.43 -4.60
N PHE A 40 -4.74 -4.24 -3.83
CA PHE A 40 -5.19 -5.22 -2.86
C PHE A 40 -6.23 -6.14 -3.50
N ARG A 41 -6.27 -7.41 -3.09
CA ARG A 41 -7.28 -8.36 -3.55
C ARG A 41 -7.81 -9.18 -2.39
N ARG A 42 -9.12 -9.05 -2.15
CA ARG A 42 -9.84 -9.75 -1.08
C ARG A 42 -10.14 -11.17 -1.50
N ILE A 43 -9.25 -12.10 -1.17
CA ILE A 43 -9.36 -13.51 -1.61
C ILE A 43 -10.43 -14.31 -0.85
N ASP A 44 -10.88 -13.79 0.28
CA ASP A 44 -11.96 -14.33 1.10
C ASP A 44 -13.36 -14.04 0.54
N ILE A 45 -13.48 -13.12 -0.43
CA ILE A 45 -14.75 -12.75 -1.07
C ILE A 45 -14.88 -13.45 -2.42
N GLU A 46 -16.08 -13.97 -2.74
CA GLU A 46 -16.37 -14.55 -4.05
C GLU A 46 -16.07 -13.56 -5.19
N GLY A 47 -15.41 -14.03 -6.23
CA GLY A 47 -14.95 -13.18 -7.35
C GLY A 47 -13.65 -12.43 -7.07
N GLN A 48 -13.10 -12.51 -5.86
CA GLN A 48 -11.80 -11.95 -5.46
C GLN A 48 -11.61 -10.50 -5.93
N PRO A 49 -12.48 -9.57 -5.49
CA PRO A 49 -12.45 -8.20 -5.96
C PRO A 49 -11.08 -7.56 -5.68
N VAL A 50 -10.60 -6.84 -6.68
CA VAL A 50 -9.34 -6.10 -6.65
C VAL A 50 -9.65 -4.63 -6.36
N ILE A 51 -8.86 -4.02 -5.48
CA ILE A 51 -8.92 -2.60 -5.11
C ILE A 51 -7.58 -1.95 -5.46
N ASP A 52 -7.60 -0.99 -6.38
CA ASP A 52 -6.43 -0.17 -6.70
C ASP A 52 -6.07 0.71 -5.49
N ALA A 53 -4.79 0.75 -5.11
CA ALA A 53 -4.28 1.66 -4.08
C ALA A 53 -4.18 3.09 -4.64
N ASP A 54 -5.35 3.66 -4.93
CA ASP A 54 -5.54 4.98 -5.51
C ASP A 54 -6.22 5.92 -4.50
N VAL A 55 -5.84 7.20 -4.50
CA VAL A 55 -6.42 8.22 -3.61
C VAL A 55 -7.92 8.40 -3.84
N ASP A 56 -8.40 8.22 -5.07
CA ASP A 56 -9.82 8.32 -5.42
C ASP A 56 -10.65 7.19 -4.79
N ASN A 57 -10.01 6.09 -4.39
CA ASN A 57 -10.65 4.97 -3.71
C ASN A 57 -10.65 5.11 -2.18
N VAL A 58 -10.05 6.18 -1.60
CA VAL A 58 -10.05 6.39 -0.15
C VAL A 58 -11.46 6.78 0.32
N THR A 59 -12.07 5.91 1.13
CA THR A 59 -13.46 6.08 1.60
C THR A 59 -13.57 6.39 3.08
N ASP A 60 -12.56 6.07 3.88
CA ASP A 60 -12.52 6.44 5.30
C ASP A 60 -11.08 6.71 5.75
N THR A 61 -10.93 7.74 6.57
CA THR A 61 -9.67 8.12 7.24
C THR A 61 -9.81 8.10 8.77
N SER A 62 -10.89 7.53 9.30
CA SER A 62 -11.13 7.41 10.72
C SER A 62 -10.32 6.25 11.30
N ARG A 63 -9.28 6.59 12.08
CA ARG A 63 -8.39 5.64 12.78
C ARG A 63 -7.46 4.80 11.87
N GLY A 64 -7.43 5.05 10.58
CA GLY A 64 -6.52 4.46 9.59
C GLY A 64 -6.96 4.86 8.19
N THR A 65 -6.32 4.35 7.15
CA THR A 65 -6.76 4.58 5.75
C THR A 65 -7.51 3.37 5.23
N THR A 66 -8.75 3.59 4.77
CA THR A 66 -9.57 2.57 4.13
C THR A 66 -9.77 2.90 2.67
N ILE A 67 -9.50 1.92 1.80
CA ILE A 67 -9.79 2.01 0.37
C ILE A 67 -10.94 1.05 -0.01
N THR A 68 -11.81 1.49 -0.90
CA THR A 68 -12.96 0.72 -1.37
C THR A 68 -13.09 0.81 -2.88
N GLN A 69 -13.23 -0.33 -3.55
CA GLN A 69 -13.50 -0.41 -4.98
C GLN A 69 -14.14 -1.76 -5.27
N ASN A 70 -14.88 -1.87 -6.37
CA ASN A 70 -15.43 -3.15 -6.85
C ASN A 70 -16.25 -3.93 -5.79
N GLY A 71 -16.92 -3.21 -4.88
CA GLY A 71 -17.78 -3.80 -3.85
C GLY A 71 -17.05 -4.38 -2.63
N ALA A 72 -15.74 -4.17 -2.49
CA ALA A 72 -14.96 -4.59 -1.34
C ALA A 72 -14.08 -3.46 -0.78
N SER A 73 -13.73 -3.59 0.48
CA SER A 73 -12.91 -2.61 1.22
C SER A 73 -11.72 -3.29 1.89
N VAL A 74 -10.64 -2.52 2.07
CA VAL A 74 -9.47 -2.90 2.87
C VAL A 74 -9.12 -1.77 3.80
N ASN A 75 -9.06 -2.08 5.09
CA ASN A 75 -8.78 -1.14 6.16
C ASN A 75 -7.28 -1.15 6.52
N THR A 76 -6.80 -0.02 7.02
CA THR A 76 -5.46 0.14 7.61
C THR A 76 -4.35 -0.18 6.60
N VAL A 77 -4.46 0.34 5.37
CA VAL A 77 -3.50 0.03 4.28
C VAL A 77 -2.15 0.77 4.41
N GLU A 78 -2.08 1.80 5.24
CA GLU A 78 -0.99 2.78 5.25
C GLU A 78 0.39 2.19 5.58
N HIS A 79 0.50 1.25 6.52
CA HIS A 79 1.80 0.68 6.91
C HIS A 79 2.32 -0.31 5.86
N VAL A 80 1.42 -1.02 5.19
CA VAL A 80 1.75 -1.89 4.06
C VAL A 80 2.26 -1.03 2.90
N LEU A 81 1.53 0.02 2.51
CA LEU A 81 1.95 0.93 1.44
C LEU A 81 3.26 1.65 1.79
N ALA A 82 3.44 2.08 3.04
CA ALA A 82 4.69 2.68 3.50
C ALA A 82 5.89 1.73 3.36
N SER A 83 5.71 0.43 3.62
CA SER A 83 6.77 -0.57 3.42
C SER A 83 7.17 -0.71 1.94
N LEU A 84 6.19 -0.75 1.04
CA LEU A 84 6.41 -0.89 -0.40
C LEU A 84 7.12 0.33 -0.99
N VAL A 85 6.62 1.52 -0.66
CA VAL A 85 7.21 2.79 -1.11
C VAL A 85 8.61 2.99 -0.50
N GLY A 86 8.79 2.68 0.79
CA GLY A 86 10.08 2.79 1.48
C GLY A 86 11.16 1.86 0.92
N LEU A 87 10.76 0.73 0.32
CA LEU A 87 11.66 -0.21 -0.37
C LEU A 87 11.84 0.10 -1.86
N GLU A 88 11.24 1.20 -2.33
CA GLU A 88 11.21 1.60 -3.73
C GLU A 88 10.67 0.47 -4.63
N LEU A 89 9.58 -0.17 -4.23
CA LEU A 89 8.76 -1.03 -5.11
C LEU A 89 7.76 -0.18 -5.90
N ASP A 90 7.24 -0.75 -6.98
CA ASP A 90 6.28 -0.09 -7.90
C ASP A 90 5.08 -0.99 -8.19
N ASN A 91 5.33 -2.29 -8.39
CA ASN A 91 4.30 -3.24 -8.83
C ASN A 91 4.21 -4.40 -7.84
N VAL A 92 3.11 -4.49 -7.09
CA VAL A 92 2.84 -5.61 -6.17
C VAL A 92 1.33 -5.85 -6.07
N LEU A 93 0.92 -7.10 -6.21
CA LEU A 93 -0.43 -7.54 -5.87
C LEU A 93 -0.44 -8.03 -4.41
N ILE A 94 -1.36 -7.53 -3.61
CA ILE A 94 -1.47 -7.79 -2.18
C ILE A 94 -2.76 -8.54 -1.90
N ASP A 95 -2.67 -9.86 -1.73
CA ASP A 95 -3.80 -10.68 -1.33
C ASP A 95 -4.00 -10.58 0.19
N LEU A 96 -5.26 -10.57 0.63
CA LEU A 96 -5.60 -10.70 2.05
C LEU A 96 -6.92 -11.46 2.22
N ASP A 97 -6.99 -12.30 3.26
CA ASP A 97 -8.14 -13.14 3.61
C ASP A 97 -9.04 -12.53 4.70
N GLY A 98 -9.01 -11.19 4.83
CA GLY A 98 -9.80 -10.45 5.79
C GLY A 98 -9.95 -8.97 5.42
N PRO A 99 -10.79 -8.22 6.13
CA PRO A 99 -11.12 -6.84 5.78
C PRO A 99 -10.08 -5.79 6.19
N GLU A 100 -9.07 -6.16 6.96
CA GLU A 100 -8.06 -5.26 7.51
C GLU A 100 -6.68 -5.90 7.40
N THR A 101 -5.65 -5.11 7.10
CA THR A 101 -4.27 -5.62 7.10
C THR A 101 -3.82 -5.98 8.52
N PRO A 102 -2.89 -6.93 8.71
CA PRO A 102 -2.43 -7.29 10.05
C PRO A 102 -1.63 -6.14 10.67
N ILE A 103 -1.88 -5.80 11.93
CA ILE A 103 -1.19 -4.67 12.59
C ILE A 103 0.29 -4.94 12.88
N MET A 104 0.68 -6.21 12.94
CA MET A 104 2.03 -6.65 13.32
C MET A 104 2.44 -6.05 14.68
N ASP A 105 3.54 -5.30 14.75
CA ASP A 105 3.97 -4.54 15.93
C ASP A 105 3.52 -3.07 15.92
N GLY A 106 2.68 -2.68 14.95
CA GLY A 106 2.25 -1.31 14.72
C GLY A 106 3.18 -0.49 13.83
N SER A 107 4.25 -1.09 13.28
CA SER A 107 5.16 -0.47 12.33
C SER A 107 5.18 -1.21 10.98
N SER A 108 5.94 -0.67 10.03
CA SER A 108 6.19 -1.33 8.73
C SER A 108 7.32 -2.37 8.77
N LEU A 109 8.06 -2.52 9.88
CA LEU A 109 9.30 -3.29 9.93
C LEU A 109 9.12 -4.75 9.49
N GLN A 110 8.08 -5.42 9.99
CA GLN A 110 7.84 -6.83 9.66
C GLN A 110 7.42 -7.05 8.20
N PHE A 111 6.77 -6.07 7.57
CA PHE A 111 6.52 -6.12 6.13
C PHE A 111 7.82 -5.92 5.35
N ILE A 112 8.66 -4.98 5.77
CA ILE A 112 9.97 -4.72 5.18
C ILE A 112 10.84 -5.97 5.23
N ASP A 113 10.95 -6.61 6.40
CA ASP A 113 11.77 -7.80 6.60
C ASP A 113 11.34 -8.94 5.65
N ALA A 114 10.03 -9.19 5.55
CA ALA A 114 9.47 -10.20 4.65
C ALA A 114 9.77 -9.90 3.17
N LEU A 115 9.60 -8.65 2.73
CA LEU A 115 9.85 -8.22 1.35
C LEU A 115 11.35 -8.26 1.00
N VAL A 116 12.22 -7.89 1.94
CA VAL A 116 13.68 -7.97 1.77
C VAL A 116 14.15 -9.41 1.68
N GLU A 117 13.55 -10.33 2.44
CA GLU A 117 13.89 -11.76 2.43
C GLU A 117 13.73 -12.39 1.04
N VAL A 118 12.62 -12.11 0.34
CA VAL A 118 12.40 -12.61 -1.03
C VAL A 118 13.20 -11.83 -2.07
N GLY A 119 13.57 -10.60 -1.76
CA GLY A 119 14.34 -9.72 -2.63
C GLY A 119 13.55 -9.18 -3.81
N PHE A 120 14.23 -8.41 -4.64
CA PHE A 120 13.60 -7.52 -5.61
C PHE A 120 14.07 -7.77 -7.03
N GLU A 121 13.18 -7.53 -7.99
CA GLU A 121 13.42 -7.65 -9.42
C GLU A 121 13.16 -6.30 -10.09
N GLU A 122 14.16 -5.83 -10.85
CA GLU A 122 14.03 -4.65 -11.70
C GLU A 122 13.29 -5.04 -12.98
N GLN A 123 12.42 -4.16 -13.45
CA GLN A 123 11.63 -4.33 -14.66
C GLN A 123 12.11 -3.35 -15.74
N GLU A 124 11.74 -3.56 -17.00
CA GLU A 124 12.23 -2.77 -18.13
C GLU A 124 11.56 -1.38 -18.19
N ALA A 125 10.33 -1.25 -17.70
CA ALA A 125 9.62 0.03 -17.64
C ALA A 125 10.33 1.06 -16.75
N ASP A 126 10.33 2.31 -17.19
CA ASP A 126 10.82 3.43 -16.38
C ASP A 126 9.88 3.69 -15.21
N ARG A 127 10.47 4.07 -14.07
CA ARG A 127 9.71 4.47 -12.88
C ARG A 127 9.20 5.88 -13.06
N GLU A 128 7.90 6.06 -12.83
CA GLU A 128 7.27 7.37 -12.86
C GLU A 128 7.37 8.05 -11.49
N TYR A 129 7.75 9.33 -11.51
CA TYR A 129 7.84 10.17 -10.33
C TYR A 129 6.91 11.36 -10.47
N PHE A 130 6.17 11.65 -9.39
CA PHE A 130 5.39 12.87 -9.31
C PHE A 130 6.24 13.99 -8.71
N SER A 131 6.62 14.95 -9.55
CA SER A 131 7.34 16.15 -9.11
C SER A 131 6.37 17.27 -8.78
N ILE A 132 6.57 17.94 -7.65
CA ILE A 132 5.79 19.12 -7.25
C ILE A 132 6.46 20.36 -7.86
N PRO A 133 5.85 21.04 -8.85
CA PRO A 133 6.49 22.15 -9.55
C PRO A 133 6.42 23.48 -8.81
N TYR A 134 5.53 23.60 -7.82
CA TYR A 134 5.36 24.80 -6.98
C TYR A 134 4.74 24.41 -5.64
N ASN A 135 4.85 25.29 -4.64
CA ASN A 135 4.28 25.02 -3.32
C ASN A 135 2.76 24.82 -3.38
N ILE A 136 2.30 23.71 -2.81
CA ILE A 136 0.89 23.43 -2.59
C ILE A 136 0.63 23.58 -1.09
N HIS A 137 -0.30 24.47 -0.75
CA HIS A 137 -0.70 24.73 0.64
C HIS A 137 -2.18 24.38 0.81
N TYR A 138 -2.48 23.66 1.89
CA TYR A 138 -3.84 23.40 2.34
C TYR A 138 -3.95 23.71 3.83
N SER A 139 -4.97 24.47 4.21
CA SER A 139 -5.21 24.86 5.60
C SER A 139 -6.68 24.67 5.95
N GLU A 140 -6.94 24.04 7.09
CA GLU A 140 -8.27 23.86 7.67
C GLU A 140 -8.23 24.30 9.14
N THR A 141 -8.53 25.57 9.37
CA THR A 141 -8.36 26.25 10.67
C THR A 141 -9.18 25.60 11.78
N ASP A 142 -10.41 25.18 11.50
CA ASP A 142 -11.33 24.60 12.48
C ASP A 142 -10.78 23.30 13.08
N ARG A 143 -10.05 22.52 12.26
CA ARG A 143 -9.38 21.28 12.66
C ARG A 143 -7.91 21.49 13.01
N LYS A 144 -7.40 22.72 12.91
CA LYS A 144 -5.99 23.11 13.13
C LYS A 144 -5.03 22.28 12.28
N VAL A 145 -5.40 22.05 11.01
CA VAL A 145 -4.59 21.32 10.05
C VAL A 145 -3.95 22.31 9.09
N ASP A 146 -2.63 22.20 8.95
CA ASP A 146 -1.86 22.87 7.91
C ASP A 146 -0.99 21.82 7.21
N MET A 147 -1.13 21.71 5.90
CA MET A 147 -0.37 20.81 5.04
C MET A 147 0.34 21.61 3.97
N VAL A 148 1.62 21.30 3.76
CA VAL A 148 2.45 21.95 2.75
C VAL A 148 3.23 20.89 2.00
N ALA A 149 3.17 20.94 0.68
CA ALA A 149 4.02 20.18 -0.21
C ALA A 149 4.85 21.17 -1.03
N MET A 150 6.17 21.13 -0.88
CA MET A 150 7.10 22.06 -1.54
C MET A 150 7.91 21.32 -2.62
N PRO A 151 8.34 22.00 -3.69
CA PRO A 151 9.33 21.47 -4.60
C PRO A 151 10.59 21.05 -3.83
N LEU A 152 11.15 19.89 -4.19
CA LEU A 152 12.44 19.42 -3.71
C LEU A 152 13.22 18.93 -4.94
N ASP A 153 14.46 19.43 -5.06
CA ASP A 153 15.40 19.07 -6.14
C ASP A 153 15.97 17.66 -5.97
#